data_AF-A0A061RLF3-F1
#
_entry.id   AF-A0A061RLF3-F1
#
_cell.length_a   1.000
_cell.length_b   1.000
_cell.length_c   1.000
_cell.angle_alpha   90.00
_cell.angle_beta   90.00
_cell.angle_gamma   90.00
#
_symmetry.space_group_name_H-M   'P 1'
#
loop_
_entity.id
_entity.type
_entity.pdbx_description
1 polymer ?
#
loop_
_entity_poly.entity_id
_entity_poly.type
_entity_poly.pdbx_seq_one_letter_code
_entity_poly.pdbx_strand_id
1 'polypeptide(L)'
;PILLAVRGTIYDVSKGRDFYGPGAAYNKFAGHECSRALAKMSLQDEDVNGDLRDVTEQQMGYLKEWEDKFKDKYHVAGRVC
;
A
#
# COMPACT_ATOMS: atom_id res chain seq x y z
N PRO A 1 12.57 -1.68 -10.04
CA PRO A 1 11.78 -2.44 -9.04
C PRO A 1 10.79 -1.48 -8.41
N ILE A 2 9.53 -1.89 -8.25
CA ILE A 2 8.48 -1.08 -7.66
C ILE A 2 8.15 -1.70 -6.32
N LEU A 3 8.47 -0.96 -5.25
CA LEU A 3 8.24 -1.38 -3.88
C LEU A 3 7.12 -0.51 -3.30
N LEU A 4 6.31 -1.06 -2.40
CA LEU A 4 5.38 -0.25 -1.61
C LEU A 4 5.35 -0.77 -0.18
N ALA A 5 5.03 0.10 0.77
CA ALA A 5 4.90 -0.31 2.17
C ALA A 5 3.43 -0.30 2.62
N VAL A 6 3.01 -1.39 3.25
CA VAL A 6 1.70 -1.52 3.92
C VAL A 6 1.93 -2.02 5.34
N ARG A 7 1.49 -1.25 6.33
CA ARG A 7 1.67 -1.46 7.76
C ARG A 7 3.12 -1.77 8.14
N GLY A 8 4.04 -1.02 7.55
CA GLY A 8 5.48 -1.22 7.72
C GLY A 8 6.01 -2.50 7.05
N THR A 9 5.23 -3.26 6.29
CA THR A 9 5.71 -4.38 5.48
C THR A 9 5.94 -3.93 4.04
N ILE A 10 7.13 -4.16 3.51
CA ILE A 10 7.50 -3.78 2.15
C ILE A 10 7.15 -4.93 1.21
N TYR A 11 6.37 -4.63 0.18
CA TYR A 11 5.96 -5.57 -0.86
C TYR A 11 6.60 -5.17 -2.20
N ASP A 12 7.15 -6.14 -2.92
CA ASP A 12 7.58 -5.94 -4.31
C ASP A 12 6.39 -6.11 -5.25
N VAL A 13 5.90 -4.98 -5.75
CA VAL A 13 4.83 -4.89 -6.75
C VAL A 13 5.38 -4.69 -8.16
N SER A 14 6.63 -5.09 -8.41
CA SER A 14 7.22 -5.02 -9.75
C SER A 14 6.42 -5.82 -10.79
N LYS A 15 5.74 -6.90 -10.35
CA LYS A 15 4.79 -7.67 -11.18
C LYS A 15 3.55 -6.86 -11.60
N GLY A 16 3.17 -5.83 -10.83
CA GLY A 16 2.03 -4.96 -11.08
C GLY A 16 2.41 -3.67 -11.80
N ARG A 17 3.46 -3.67 -12.64
CA ARG A 17 3.96 -2.48 -13.33
C ARG A 17 2.89 -1.71 -14.10
N ASP A 18 1.86 -2.38 -14.63
CA ASP A 18 0.75 -1.70 -15.30
C ASP A 18 -0.09 -0.80 -14.36
N PHE A 19 -0.11 -1.11 -13.06
CA PHE A 19 -0.84 -0.35 -12.05
C PHE A 19 0.03 0.68 -11.33
N TYR A 20 1.27 0.31 -11.01
CA TYR A 20 2.20 1.14 -10.20
C TYR A 20 3.32 1.80 -11.02
N GLY A 21 3.41 1.50 -12.32
CA GLY A 21 4.43 2.04 -13.21
C GLY A 21 4.21 3.51 -13.58
N PRO A 22 5.19 4.15 -14.23
CA PRO A 22 5.12 5.56 -14.57
C PRO A 22 3.91 5.86 -15.46
N GLY A 23 3.03 6.76 -14.99
CA GLY A 23 1.78 7.14 -15.67
C GLY A 23 0.54 6.33 -15.26
N ALA A 24 0.68 5.33 -14.39
CA ALA A 24 -0.43 4.53 -13.91
C ALA A 24 -1.14 5.14 -12.68
N ALA A 25 -2.39 4.75 -12.44
CA ALA A 25 -3.23 5.32 -11.39
C ALA A 25 -2.64 5.13 -9.97
N TYR A 26 -1.89 4.04 -9.75
CA TYR A 26 -1.29 3.69 -8.46
C TYR A 26 0.21 4.03 -8.40
N ASN A 27 0.74 4.78 -9.37
CA ASN A 27 2.16 5.14 -9.40
C ASN A 27 2.63 5.88 -8.14
N LYS A 28 1.73 6.65 -7.52
CA LYS A 28 1.96 7.40 -6.29
C LYS A 28 2.32 6.54 -5.08
N PHE A 29 1.86 5.29 -5.07
CA PHE A 29 2.13 4.33 -4.02
C PHE A 29 3.51 3.68 -4.15
N ALA A 30 4.14 3.79 -5.32
CA ALA A 30 5.47 3.26 -5.53
C ALA A 30 6.49 4.04 -4.69
N GLY A 31 7.18 3.33 -3.81
CA GLY A 31 8.25 3.85 -2.94
C GLY A 31 7.74 4.46 -1.64
N HIS A 32 6.43 4.48 -1.40
CA HIS A 32 5.84 5.13 -0.23
C HIS A 32 5.01 4.16 0.62
N GLU A 33 4.71 4.60 1.84
CA GLU A 33 3.76 3.89 2.69
C GLU A 33 2.33 4.28 2.34
N CYS A 34 1.50 3.27 2.10
CA CYS A 34 0.15 3.45 1.54
C CYS A 34 -0.92 2.93 2.50
N SER A 35 -0.56 2.67 3.75
CA SER A 35 -1.45 2.02 4.73
C SER A 35 -2.73 2.81 4.95
N ARG A 36 -2.63 4.14 5.11
CA ARG A 36 -3.79 5.01 5.28
C ARG A 36 -4.65 5.06 4.01
N ALA A 37 -4.01 5.22 2.85
CA ALA A 37 -4.68 5.19 1.55
C ALA A 37 -5.46 3.89 1.31
N LEU A 38 -4.88 2.73 1.64
CA LEU A 38 -5.55 1.43 1.51
C LEU A 38 -6.71 1.28 2.50
N ALA A 39 -6.53 1.74 3.74
CA ALA A 39 -7.59 1.73 4.75
C ALA A 39 -8.78 2.61 4.35
N LYS A 40 -8.49 3.80 3.78
CA LYS A 40 -9.49 4.76 3.29
C LYS A 40 -10.01 4.47 1.88
N MET A 41 -9.40 3.52 1.17
CA MET A 41 -9.60 3.31 -0.27
C MET A 41 -9.45 4.61 -1.09
N SER A 42 -8.47 5.43 -0.70
CA SER A 42 -8.19 6.73 -1.30
C SER A 42 -6.92 6.65 -2.15
N LEU A 43 -6.94 7.31 -3.31
CA LEU A 43 -5.79 7.42 -4.23
C LEU A 43 -5.15 8.82 -4.17
N GLN A 44 -5.49 9.59 -3.13
CA GLN A 44 -4.98 10.94 -2.95
C GLN A 44 -3.56 10.93 -2.39
N ASP A 45 -2.74 11.86 -2.86
CA ASP A 45 -1.34 12.04 -2.39
C ASP A 45 -1.29 12.24 -0.87
N GLU A 46 -2.26 12.99 -0.35
CA GLU A 46 -2.36 13.33 1.07
C GLU A 46 -2.64 12.12 1.97
N ASP A 47 -3.25 11.07 1.41
CA ASP A 47 -3.54 9.82 2.12
C ASP A 47 -2.43 8.77 1.92
N VAL A 48 -1.42 9.01 1.06
CA VAL A 48 -0.27 8.12 0.86
C VAL A 48 0.73 8.30 2.00
N ASN A 49 0.33 7.81 3.17
CA ASN A 49 1.17 7.78 4.35
C ASN A 49 0.83 6.60 5.26
N GLY A 50 1.64 6.45 6.30
CA GLY A 50 1.44 5.47 7.37
C GLY A 50 0.64 5.92 8.57
N ASP A 51 0.03 7.10 8.51
CA ASP A 51 -0.69 7.62 9.64
C ASP A 51 -2.05 6.93 9.75
N LEU A 52 -2.06 5.89 10.59
CA LEU A 52 -3.25 5.11 10.90
C LEU A 52 -4.02 5.65 12.12
N ARG A 53 -3.70 6.86 12.61
CA ARG A 53 -4.29 7.40 13.85
C ARG A 53 -5.75 7.81 13.67
N ASP A 54 -6.10 8.30 12.48
CA ASP A 54 -7.46 8.73 12.13
C ASP A 54 -8.32 7.62 11.51
N VAL A 55 -7.84 6.37 11.54
CA VAL A 55 -8.46 5.25 10.82
C VAL A 55 -9.44 4.55 11.73
N THR A 56 -10.69 4.40 11.28
CA THR A 56 -11.73 3.72 12.05
C THR A 56 -11.59 2.20 11.99
N GLU A 57 -12.21 1.48 12.92
CA GLU A 57 -12.17 0.01 12.96
C GLU A 57 -12.61 -0.65 11.64
N GLN A 58 -13.61 -0.08 10.96
CA GLN A 58 -14.03 -0.56 9.64
C GLN A 58 -12.93 -0.42 8.59
N GLN A 59 -12.24 0.72 8.55
CA GLN A 59 -11.12 0.96 7.63
C GLN A 59 -9.92 0.07 7.96
N MET A 60 -9.70 -0.21 9.25
CA MET A 60 -8.70 -1.18 9.69
C MET A 60 -9.01 -2.59 9.15
N GLY A 61 -10.30 -2.97 9.09
CA GLY A 61 -10.76 -4.19 8.46
C GLY A 61 -10.37 -4.27 6.98
N TYR A 62 -10.67 -3.21 6.21
CA TYR A 62 -10.28 -3.13 4.81
C TYR A 62 -8.77 -3.20 4.60
N LEU A 63 -7.99 -2.52 5.44
CA LEU A 63 -6.54 -2.56 5.40
C LEU A 63 -6.00 -3.98 5.60
N LYS A 64 -6.60 -4.75 6.52
CA LYS A 64 -6.20 -6.12 6.81
C LYS A 64 -6.50 -7.06 5.63
N GLU A 65 -7.67 -6.92 5.01
CA GLU A 65 -8.00 -7.67 3.79
C GLU A 65 -7.05 -7.34 2.64
N TRP A 66 -6.67 -6.06 2.50
CA TRP A 66 -5.67 -5.65 1.53
C TRP A 66 -4.30 -6.26 1.84
N GLU A 67 -3.86 -6.22 3.10
CA GLU A 67 -2.59 -6.83 3.53
C GLU A 67 -2.53 -8.33 3.16
N ASP A 68 -3.59 -9.09 3.43
CA ASP A 68 -3.66 -10.51 3.04
C ASP A 68 -3.59 -10.70 1.52
N LYS A 69 -4.34 -9.90 0.75
CA LYS A 69 -4.27 -9.92 -0.73
C LYS A 69 -2.87 -9.57 -1.26
N PHE A 70 -2.21 -8.59 -0.65
CA PHE A 70 -0.86 -8.19 -1.03
C PHE A 70 0.14 -9.29 -0.71
N LYS A 71 0.01 -9.94 0.44
CA LYS A 71 0.87 -11.03 0.88
C LYS A 71 0.73 -12.30 0.04
N ASP A 72 -0.47 -12.59 -0.45
CA ASP A 72 -0.71 -13.71 -1.37
C ASP A 72 -0.20 -13.40 -2.79
N LYS A 73 -0.48 -12.19 -3.28
CA LYS A 73 -0.18 -11.80 -4.67
C LYS A 73 1.26 -11.37 -4.92
N TYR A 74 1.89 -10.74 -3.93
CA TYR A 74 3.22 -10.12 -4.05
C TYR A 74 4.18 -10.64 -3.00
N HIS A 75 5.47 -10.56 -3.32
CA HIS A 75 6.51 -11.01 -2.41
C HIS A 75 6.84 -9.93 -1.39
N VAL A 76 6.98 -10.31 -0.12
CA VAL A 76 7.46 -9.42 0.93
C VAL A 76 8.95 -9.19 0.71
N ALA A 77 9.33 -7.96 0.35
CA ALA A 77 10.71 -7.56 0.14
C ALA A 77 11.43 -7.23 1.47
N GLY A 78 10.68 -6.88 2.51
CA GLY A 78 11.23 -6.54 3.82
C GLY A 78 10.22 -5.88 4.75
N ARG A 79 10.72 -5.21 5.78
CA ARG A 79 9.91 -4.47 6.77
C ARG A 79 10.59 -3.13 7.05
N VAL A 80 9.80 -2.07 7.14
CA VAL A 80 10.24 -0.73 7.57
C VAL A 80 10.42 -0.79 9.10
N CYS A 81 11.62 -0.46 9.55
CA CYS A 81 12.03 -0.47 10.95
C CYS A 81 11.81 0.89 11.61
#